data_AF-A0A379WQX1-F1
#
_entry.id   AF-A0A379WQX1-F1
#
_cell.length_a   1.000
_cell.length_b   1.000
_cell.length_c   1.000
_cell.angle_alpha   90.00
_cell.angle_beta   90.00
_cell.angle_gamma   90.00
#
_symmetry.space_group_name_H-M   'P 1'
#
loop_
_entity.id
_entity.type
_entity.pdbx_description
1 polymer ?
#
loop_
_entity_poly.entity_id
_entity_poly.type
_entity_poly.pdbx_seq_one_letter_code
_entity_poly.pdbx_strand_id
1 'polypeptide(L)'
;MPEKTAPDGQHGVNLVHLEDVVGAITLLLQAPKGGHIYNICAPAHPARNVFYPQMTRLLGMAPPHFRDAPDNGKGKIIDGSRICNELGFEYQYPDPLVMPME
;
A
#
# COMPACT_ATOMS: atom_id res chain seq x y z
N MET A 1 -31.95 -0.33 -3.80
CA MET A 1 -31.07 0.85 -3.66
C MET A 1 -30.02 0.76 -4.76
N PRO A 2 -29.67 1.82 -5.48
CA PRO A 2 -28.68 1.72 -6.56
C PRO A 2 -27.34 1.27 -5.97
N GLU A 3 -26.69 0.28 -6.58
CA GLU A 3 -25.35 -0.16 -6.20
C GLU A 3 -24.38 1.02 -6.30
N LYS A 4 -23.76 1.37 -5.17
CA LYS A 4 -22.78 2.45 -5.12
C LYS A 4 -21.47 1.94 -5.71
N THR A 5 -21.08 2.50 -6.85
CA THR A 5 -19.82 2.16 -7.54
C THR A 5 -18.72 3.17 -7.24
N ALA A 6 -17.48 2.70 -7.12
CA ALA A 6 -16.29 3.53 -6.90
C ALA A 6 -15.54 3.84 -8.22
N PRO A 7 -14.93 5.02 -8.39
CA PRO A 7 -14.04 5.30 -9.53
C PRO A 7 -12.66 4.65 -9.40
N ASP A 8 -11.91 4.69 -10.50
CA ASP A 8 -10.47 4.44 -10.58
C ASP A 8 -10.02 3.10 -9.99
N GLY A 9 -10.69 2.03 -10.42
CA GLY A 9 -10.37 0.67 -10.00
C GLY A 9 -8.94 0.25 -10.37
N GLN A 10 -8.41 0.72 -11.49
CA GLN A 10 -7.07 0.37 -11.99
C GLN A 10 -5.92 1.09 -11.27
N HIS A 11 -6.22 2.10 -10.45
CA HIS A 11 -5.18 2.79 -9.71
C HIS A 11 -4.54 1.88 -8.66
N GLY A 12 -3.23 1.99 -8.47
CA GLY A 12 -2.50 1.27 -7.44
C GLY A 12 -2.90 1.72 -6.04
N VAL A 13 -2.99 0.75 -5.13
CA VAL A 13 -3.07 0.98 -3.69
C VAL A 13 -1.65 1.21 -3.16
N ASN A 14 -1.46 2.27 -2.38
CA ASN A 14 -0.21 2.54 -1.66
C ASN A 14 -0.48 2.29 -0.18
N LEU A 15 0.14 1.26 0.39
CA LEU A 15 -0.01 0.85 1.78
C LEU A 15 1.35 0.44 2.35
N VAL A 16 1.44 0.46 3.67
CA VAL A 16 2.57 -0.05 4.45
C VAL A 16 1.98 -0.74 5.67
N HIS A 17 2.57 -1.87 6.06
CA HIS A 17 2.16 -2.56 7.28
C HIS A 17 2.65 -1.82 8.54
N LEU A 18 1.92 -1.95 9.65
CA LEU A 18 2.26 -1.29 10.91
C LEU A 18 3.68 -1.64 11.38
N GLU A 19 4.06 -2.92 11.34
CA GLU A 19 5.39 -3.36 11.78
C GLU A 19 6.51 -2.77 10.92
N ASP A 20 6.28 -2.59 9.61
CA ASP A 20 7.25 -1.92 8.73
C ASP A 20 7.39 -0.43 9.06
N VAL A 21 6.29 0.24 9.41
CA VAL A 21 6.34 1.65 9.88
C VAL A 21 7.14 1.75 11.18
N VAL A 22 6.86 0.88 12.14
CA VAL A 22 7.58 0.85 13.43
C VAL A 22 9.07 0.58 13.18
N GLY A 23 9.40 -0.44 12.38
CA GLY A 23 10.77 -0.79 12.03
C GLY A 23 11.52 0.36 11.36
N ALA A 24 10.89 1.05 10.40
CA ALA A 24 11.49 2.20 9.73
C ALA A 24 11.76 3.36 10.70
N ILE A 25 10.82 3.66 11.60
CA ILE A 25 11.01 4.70 12.63
C ILE A 25 12.15 4.32 13.57
N THR A 26 12.18 3.08 14.05
CA THR A 26 13.26 2.59 14.93
C THR A 26 14.63 2.69 14.26
N LEU A 27 14.73 2.30 12.98
CA LEU A 27 15.95 2.44 12.19
C LEU A 27 16.39 3.91 12.07
N LEU A 28 15.46 4.81 11.77
CA LEU A 28 15.76 6.25 11.63
C LEU A 28 16.21 6.90 12.94
N LEU A 29 15.66 6.47 14.08
CA LEU A 29 16.10 6.94 15.40
C LEU A 29 17.54 6.51 15.75
N GLN A 30 18.02 5.42 15.17
CA GLN A 30 19.39 4.93 15.33
C GLN A 30 20.37 5.59 14.36
N ALA A 31 19.88 6.27 13.32
CA ALA A 31 20.73 6.92 12.32
C ALA A 31 21.45 8.14 12.93
N PRO A 32 22.78 8.26 12.78
CA PRO A 32 23.58 9.30 13.42
C PRO A 32 23.33 10.71 12.86
N LYS A 33 22.63 10.83 11.73
CA LYS A 33 22.32 12.10 11.05
C LYS A 33 20.89 12.07 10.53
N GLY A 34 20.10 13.08 10.90
CA GLY A 34 18.79 13.34 10.31
C GLY A 34 18.89 14.09 8.98
N GLY A 35 17.77 14.67 8.54
CA GLY A 35 17.70 15.57 7.37
C GLY A 35 17.31 14.91 6.05
N HIS A 36 17.02 13.61 6.07
CA HIS A 36 16.48 12.88 4.93
C HIS A 36 14.96 12.68 5.05
N ILE A 37 14.29 12.65 3.91
CA ILE A 37 12.87 12.32 3.80
C ILE A 37 12.77 10.98 3.07
N TYR A 38 12.07 10.03 3.70
CA TYR A 38 11.79 8.71 3.15
C TYR A 38 10.28 8.50 3.06
N ASN A 39 9.81 8.03 1.91
CA ASN A 39 8.48 7.43 1.83
C ASN A 39 8.57 6.00 2.37
N ILE A 40 7.64 5.60 3.22
CA ILE A 40 7.50 4.21 3.65
C ILE A 40 6.24 3.65 3.01
N CYS A 41 6.42 2.75 2.05
CA CYS A 41 5.35 2.12 1.27
C CYS A 41 5.83 0.75 0.82
N ALA A 42 4.99 -0.27 0.97
CA ALA A 42 5.28 -1.60 0.47
C ALA A 42 5.56 -1.56 -1.05
N PRO A 43 6.54 -2.34 -1.56
CA PRO A 43 6.91 -2.32 -2.97
C PRO A 43 5.80 -2.73 -3.95
N ALA A 44 4.84 -3.57 -3.55
CA ALA A 44 3.73 -3.94 -4.40
C ALA A 44 2.57 -2.94 -4.31
N HIS A 45 1.96 -2.67 -5.46
CA HIS A 45 0.85 -1.72 -5.60
C HIS A 45 -0.35 -2.37 -6.30
N PRO A 46 -1.07 -3.29 -5.64
CA PRO A 46 -2.22 -3.95 -6.25
C PRO A 46 -3.27 -2.91 -6.64
N ALA A 47 -3.97 -3.16 -7.76
CA ALA A 47 -5.04 -2.28 -8.22
C ALA A 47 -6.19 -2.25 -7.19
N ARG A 48 -6.87 -1.11 -7.05
CA ARG A 48 -7.97 -0.93 -6.10
C ARG A 48 -9.12 -1.92 -6.34
N ASN A 49 -9.45 -2.20 -7.60
CA ASN A 49 -10.45 -3.19 -7.99
C ASN A 49 -10.02 -4.65 -7.77
N VAL A 50 -8.78 -4.90 -7.37
CA VAL A 50 -8.29 -6.21 -6.92
C VAL A 50 -8.24 -6.23 -5.39
N PHE A 51 -7.56 -5.24 -4.79
CA PHE A 51 -7.31 -5.16 -3.36
C PHE A 51 -8.60 -5.09 -2.53
N TYR A 52 -9.47 -4.12 -2.78
CA TYR A 52 -10.64 -3.91 -1.92
C TYR A 52 -11.64 -5.07 -1.96
N PRO A 53 -11.97 -5.68 -3.12
CA PRO A 53 -12.79 -6.88 -3.15
C PRO A 53 -12.16 -8.06 -2.40
N GLN A 54 -10.85 -8.24 -2.45
CA GLN A 54 -10.19 -9.31 -1.71
C GLN A 54 -10.26 -9.06 -0.19
N MET A 55 -9.91 -7.86 0.27
CA MET A 55 -9.93 -7.53 1.70
C MET A 55 -11.34 -7.57 2.32
N THR A 56 -12.35 -7.07 1.60
CA THR A 56 -13.74 -7.14 2.08
C THR A 56 -14.26 -8.56 2.22
N ARG A 57 -13.89 -9.48 1.31
CA ARG A 57 -14.21 -10.90 1.44
C ARG A 57 -13.57 -11.53 2.68
N LEU A 58 -12.30 -11.22 2.95
CA LEU A 58 -11.60 -11.70 4.15
C LEU A 58 -12.28 -11.20 5.43
N LEU A 59 -12.84 -9.98 5.40
CA LEU A 59 -13.57 -9.39 6.52
C LEU A 59 -15.06 -9.77 6.59
N GLY A 60 -15.55 -10.67 5.72
CA GLY A 60 -16.96 -11.06 5.70
C GLY A 60 -17.93 -9.95 5.27
N MET A 61 -17.43 -8.94 4.55
CA MET A 61 -18.21 -7.80 4.05
C MET A 61 -18.54 -7.95 2.56
N ALA A 62 -19.59 -7.24 2.12
CA ALA A 62 -19.94 -7.16 0.71
C ALA A 62 -18.82 -6.45 -0.10
N PRO A 63 -18.32 -7.03 -1.20
CA PRO A 63 -17.31 -6.39 -2.03
C PRO A 63 -17.80 -5.11 -2.70
N PRO A 64 -16.95 -4.07 -2.82
CA PRO A 64 -17.30 -2.89 -3.58
C PRO A 64 -17.25 -3.17 -5.09
N HIS A 65 -18.13 -2.51 -5.84
CA HIS A 65 -18.08 -2.49 -7.30
C HIS A 65 -17.35 -1.23 -7.78
N PHE A 66 -16.57 -1.35 -8.85
CA PHE A 66 -15.89 -0.23 -9.49
C PHE A 66 -16.57 0.07 -10.82
N ARG A 67 -16.63 1.36 -11.19
CA ARG A 67 -17.14 1.78 -12.49
C ARG A 67 -16.20 1.34 -13.58
N ASP A 68 -16.77 0.86 -14.69
CA ASP A 68 -16.04 0.74 -15.94
C ASP A 68 -15.67 2.15 -16.40
N ALA A 69 -14.37 2.42 -16.46
CA ALA A 69 -13.80 3.66 -16.94
C ALA A 69 -12.70 3.31 -17.94
N PRO A 70 -12.42 4.19 -18.93
CA PRO A 70 -11.25 4.05 -19.77
C PRO A 70 -10.01 3.91 -18.88
N ASP A 71 -9.07 3.05 -19.28
CA ASP A 71 -7.78 2.94 -18.59
C ASP A 71 -7.08 4.30 -18.61
N ASN A 72 -7.10 4.97 -17.45
CA ASN A 72 -6.47 6.25 -17.19
C ASN A 72 -5.09 6.08 -16.54
N GLY A 73 -4.54 4.87 -16.60
CA GLY A 73 -3.25 4.50 -16.03
C GLY A 73 -3.34 4.01 -14.59
N LYS A 74 -2.18 3.84 -13.96
CA LYS A 74 -2.05 3.25 -12.61
C LYS A 74 -2.25 4.24 -11.46
N GLY A 75 -2.62 5.49 -11.76
CA GLY A 75 -2.66 6.56 -10.75
C GLY A 75 -1.29 6.84 -10.13
N LYS A 76 -1.28 7.40 -8.92
CA LYS A 76 -0.04 7.70 -8.18
C LYS A 76 0.54 6.42 -7.56
N ILE A 77 1.80 6.13 -7.88
CA ILE A 77 2.60 5.06 -7.27
C ILE A 77 3.68 5.69 -6.40
N ILE A 78 3.76 5.30 -5.13
CA ILE A 78 4.73 5.81 -4.15
C ILE A 78 5.96 4.91 -4.14
N ASP A 79 7.10 5.45 -4.57
CA ASP A 79 8.38 4.76 -4.43
C ASP A 79 8.88 4.84 -2.97
N GLY A 80 8.95 3.67 -2.33
CA GLY A 80 9.47 3.45 -0.99
C GLY A 80 10.85 2.80 -0.94
N SER A 81 11.58 2.70 -2.06
CA SER A 81 12.85 1.96 -2.13
C SER A 81 14.03 2.69 -1.52
N ARG A 82 13.92 4.02 -1.31
CA ARG A 82 15.04 4.86 -0.87
C ARG A 82 15.60 4.44 0.48
N ILE A 83 14.74 4.09 1.44
CA ILE A 83 15.17 3.65 2.77
C ILE A 83 15.88 2.29 2.72
N CYS A 84 15.47 1.40 1.81
CA CYS A 84 16.15 0.13 1.57
C CYS A 84 17.56 0.35 1.01
N ASN A 85 17.67 1.23 0.00
CA ASN A 85 18.93 1.51 -0.68
C ASN A 85 19.94 2.24 0.20
N GLU A 86 19.49 3.21 1.01
CA GLU A 86 20.39 4.05 1.81
C GLU A 86 20.68 3.48 3.21
N LEU A 87 19.69 2.83 3.84
CA LEU A 87 19.79 2.38 5.23
C LEU A 87 19.69 0.86 5.41
N GLY A 88 19.54 0.09 4.32
CA GLY A 88 19.40 -1.37 4.39
C GLY A 88 18.09 -1.84 5.01
N PHE A 89 17.05 -0.99 5.01
CA PHE A 89 15.73 -1.39 5.51
C PHE A 89 15.11 -2.48 4.64
N GLU A 90 14.56 -3.51 5.25
CA GLU A 90 13.84 -4.59 4.57
C GLU A 90 12.37 -4.59 5.00
N TYR A 91 11.46 -4.49 4.02
CA TYR A 91 10.04 -4.63 4.28
C TYR A 91 9.71 -6.08 4.65
N GLN A 92 9.15 -6.28 5.83
CA GLN A 92 8.62 -7.58 6.26
C GLN A 92 7.35 -7.93 5.48
N TYR A 93 6.56 -6.93 5.09
CA TYR A 93 5.32 -7.13 4.34
C TYR A 93 5.34 -6.34 3.02
N PRO A 94 6.00 -6.88 1.98
CA PRO A 94 6.23 -6.16 0.74
C PRO A 94 4.99 -6.09 -0.18
N ASP A 95 3.93 -6.84 0.11
CA ASP A 95 2.71 -6.88 -0.68
C ASP A 95 1.45 -6.69 0.18
N PRO A 96 0.65 -5.63 -0.06
CA PRO A 96 -0.61 -5.41 0.64
C PRO A 96 -1.61 -6.57 0.57
N LEU A 97 -1.56 -7.44 -0.45
CA LEU A 97 -2.47 -8.58 -0.57
C LEU A 97 -2.21 -9.70 0.44
N VAL A 98 -1.03 -9.71 1.07
CA VAL A 98 -0.62 -10.75 2.04
C VAL A 98 -0.30 -10.17 3.42
N MET A 99 -0.57 -8.88 3.64
CA MET A 99 -0.46 -8.27 4.97
C MET A 99 -1.46 -8.94 5.93
N PRO A 100 -1.03 -9.31 7.15
CA PRO A 100 -1.93 -9.84 8.15
C PRO A 100 -2.94 -8.76 8.59
N MET A 101 -4.13 -9.20 8.96
CA MET A 101 -5.24 -8.34 9.39
C MET A 101 -5.47 -8.39 10.92
N GLU A 102 -4.56 -9.05 11.65
CA GLU A 102 -4.63 -9.29 13.10
C GLU A 102 -3.82 -8.26 13.91
#